data_AF-A0A7X9PJB6-F1
#
_entry.id   AF-A0A7X9PJB6-F1
#
_cell.length_a   1.000
_cell.length_b   1.000
_cell.length_c   1.000
_cell.angle_alpha   90.00
_cell.angle_beta   90.00
_cell.angle_gamma   90.00
#
_symmetry.space_group_name_H-M   'P 1'
#
loop_
_entity.id
_entity.type
_entity.pdbx_description
1 polymer ?
#
loop_
_entity_poly.entity_id
_entity_poly.type
_entity_poly.pdbx_seq_one_letter_code
_entity_poly.pdbx_strand_id
1 'polypeptide(L)'
;FFASVTPRTAGFNTIDYSQVFPITALLTMFLMWVGASPSGTGGGIKTSTFAIAILNIFSFAKGKGRIETSKREISSQSVRKAFATIQLSLLVIGIAITLVSYFNPELDFEKIIFECFSAFGTVGLSMGITPHLSVASKWVIIVTMFLGRVGTLTLFVAFIRKVTTVRYKYPIEEVIIN
;
A
#
# COMPACT_ATOMS: atom_id res chain seq x y z
N PHE A 1 12.48 -12.98 -15.57
CA PHE A 1 13.29 -12.14 -14.66
C PHE A 1 12.87 -10.66 -14.71
N PHE A 2 12.92 -9.98 -15.85
CA PHE A 2 12.63 -8.53 -15.90
C PHE A 2 11.22 -8.17 -15.39
N ALA A 3 10.18 -8.91 -15.81
CA ALA A 3 8.80 -8.71 -15.39
C ALA A 3 8.54 -8.90 -13.89
N SER A 4 9.42 -9.57 -13.14
CA SER A 4 9.32 -9.72 -11.68
C SER A 4 10.11 -8.64 -10.92
N VAL A 5 11.04 -7.94 -11.60
CA VAL A 5 11.85 -6.87 -10.99
C VAL A 5 11.23 -5.51 -11.23
N THR A 6 10.74 -5.24 -12.45
CA THR A 6 10.17 -3.95 -12.86
C THR A 6 8.99 -3.45 -12.00
N PRO A 7 8.11 -4.31 -11.45
CA PRO A 7 6.99 -3.86 -10.62
C PRO A 7 7.45 -3.23 -9.30
N ARG A 8 8.73 -3.40 -8.91
CA ARG A 8 9.34 -2.76 -7.74
C ARG A 8 9.87 -1.37 -8.09
N THR A 9 8.98 -0.53 -8.61
CA THR A 9 9.21 0.90 -8.90
C THR A 9 10.25 1.23 -9.97
N ALA A 10 10.40 0.41 -11.01
CA ALA A 10 11.27 0.73 -12.15
C ALA A 10 10.53 1.37 -13.32
N GLY A 11 9.30 0.93 -13.61
CA GLY A 11 8.43 1.55 -14.62
C GLY A 11 8.81 1.25 -16.07
N PHE A 12 9.75 0.35 -16.31
CA PHE A 12 10.13 -0.06 -17.66
C PHE A 12 9.22 -1.17 -18.16
N ASN A 13 8.59 -0.93 -19.31
CA ASN A 13 7.79 -1.93 -20.02
C ASN A 13 8.68 -2.77 -20.94
N THR A 14 8.79 -4.06 -20.67
CA THR A 14 9.36 -5.04 -21.64
C THR A 14 8.28 -5.90 -22.30
N ILE A 15 7.07 -5.89 -21.75
CA ILE A 15 5.89 -6.59 -22.25
C ILE A 15 4.70 -5.64 -22.21
N ASP A 16 3.73 -5.88 -23.07
CA ASP A 16 2.47 -5.15 -23.05
C ASP A 16 1.56 -5.71 -21.94
N TYR A 17 1.40 -4.93 -20.87
CA TYR A 17 0.54 -5.30 -19.74
C TYR A 17 -0.96 -5.23 -20.08
N SER A 18 -1.37 -4.65 -21.21
CA SER A 18 -2.77 -4.70 -21.64
C SER A 18 -3.21 -6.09 -22.13
N GLN A 19 -2.25 -6.99 -22.41
CA GLN A 19 -2.49 -8.31 -22.99
C GLN A 19 -2.10 -9.47 -22.05
N VAL A 20 -1.71 -9.18 -20.80
CA VAL A 20 -1.34 -10.24 -19.85
C VAL A 20 -2.58 -10.94 -19.32
N PHE A 21 -2.42 -12.20 -18.91
CA PHE A 21 -3.48 -12.92 -18.21
C PHE A 21 -3.86 -12.20 -16.90
N PRO A 22 -5.14 -12.19 -16.49
CA PRO A 22 -5.59 -11.54 -15.27
C PRO A 22 -4.85 -12.00 -14.01
N ILE A 23 -4.46 -13.28 -13.93
CA ILE A 23 -3.67 -13.81 -12.82
C ILE A 23 -2.27 -13.19 -12.75
N THR A 24 -1.67 -12.89 -13.91
CA THR A 24 -0.37 -12.21 -14.00
C THR A 24 -0.51 -10.74 -13.63
N ALA A 25 -1.59 -10.08 -14.04
CA ALA A 25 -1.91 -8.71 -13.63
C ALA A 25 -2.08 -8.63 -12.11
N LEU A 26 -2.84 -9.55 -11.49
CA LEU A 26 -3.05 -9.62 -10.05
C LEU A 26 -1.74 -9.77 -9.28
N LEU A 27 -0.88 -10.70 -9.71
CA LEU A 27 0.42 -10.90 -9.09
C LEU A 27 1.33 -9.68 -9.27
N THR A 28 1.27 -9.02 -10.42
CA THR A 28 2.00 -7.78 -10.67
C THR A 28 1.53 -6.67 -9.73
N MET A 29 0.22 -6.45 -9.57
CA MET A 29 -0.34 -5.46 -8.64
C MET A 29 0.08 -5.72 -7.20
N PHE A 30 0.12 -6.99 -6.78
CA PHE A 30 0.65 -7.36 -5.46
C PHE A 30 2.13 -6.96 -5.29
N LEU A 31 2.97 -7.24 -6.30
CA LEU A 31 4.38 -6.86 -6.29
C LEU A 31 4.60 -5.34 -6.34
N MET A 32 3.72 -4.59 -7.02
CA MET A 32 3.72 -3.12 -7.02
C MET A 32 3.41 -2.56 -5.64
N TRP A 33 2.46 -3.17 -4.94
CA TRP A 33 2.05 -2.75 -3.61
C TRP A 33 3.14 -3.03 -2.55
N VAL A 34 3.75 -4.21 -2.60
CA VAL A 34 4.81 -4.67 -1.67
C VAL A 34 6.16 -4.68 -2.41
N GLY A 35 6.66 -3.51 -2.80
CA GLY A 35 7.81 -3.42 -3.69
C GLY A 35 9.08 -2.83 -3.08
N ALA A 36 8.95 -1.81 -2.22
CA ALA A 36 10.08 -0.98 -1.85
C ALA A 36 10.77 -1.43 -0.57
N SER A 37 12.11 -1.47 -0.56
CA SER A 37 12.85 -1.70 0.68
C SER A 37 12.88 -0.43 1.56
N PRO A 38 13.03 -0.58 2.89
CA PRO A 38 13.19 0.55 3.80
C PRO A 38 14.34 1.45 3.37
N SER A 39 14.20 2.76 3.53
CA SER A 39 15.18 3.76 3.09
C SER A 39 15.49 3.80 1.58
N GLY A 40 14.80 3.00 0.76
CA GLY A 40 14.86 3.05 -0.69
C GLY A 40 13.96 4.12 -1.30
N THR A 41 14.16 4.41 -2.57
CA THR A 41 13.41 5.41 -3.34
C THR A 41 12.01 4.95 -3.73
N GLY A 42 11.72 3.65 -3.81
CA GLY A 42 10.39 3.17 -4.22
C GLY A 42 9.26 3.58 -3.26
N GLY A 43 8.10 3.92 -3.82
CA GLY A 43 6.86 4.13 -3.09
C GLY A 43 6.17 2.82 -2.67
N GLY A 44 4.92 2.92 -2.23
CA GLY A 44 4.13 1.77 -1.78
C GLY A 44 4.49 1.30 -0.36
N ILE A 45 4.05 0.08 -0.02
CA ILE A 45 4.35 -0.53 1.28
C ILE A 45 5.78 -1.07 1.28
N LYS A 46 6.50 -0.75 2.36
CA LYS A 46 7.85 -1.27 2.56
C LYS A 46 7.84 -2.76 2.83
N THR A 47 8.82 -3.48 2.29
CA THR A 47 8.98 -4.93 2.53
C THR A 47 9.10 -5.27 4.02
N SER A 48 9.71 -4.39 4.84
CA SER A 48 9.76 -4.55 6.30
C SER A 48 8.38 -4.47 6.96
N THR A 49 7.52 -3.54 6.51
CA THR A 49 6.16 -3.38 7.01
C THR A 49 5.34 -4.65 6.75
N PHE A 50 5.46 -5.19 5.54
CA PHE A 50 4.81 -6.45 5.18
C PHE A 50 5.35 -7.63 5.98
N ALA A 51 6.68 -7.74 6.13
CA ALA A 51 7.30 -8.78 6.93
C ALA A 51 6.86 -8.74 8.41
N ILE A 52 6.77 -7.55 9.02
CA ILE A 52 6.29 -7.40 10.40
C ILE A 52 4.83 -7.86 10.53
N ALA A 53 3.96 -7.55 9.56
CA ALA A 53 2.57 -7.98 9.59
C ALA A 53 2.45 -9.51 9.51
N ILE A 54 3.22 -10.15 8.62
CA ILE A 54 3.27 -11.62 8.51
C ILE A 54 3.80 -12.26 9.81
N LEU A 55 4.91 -11.73 10.34
CA LEU A 55 5.49 -12.24 11.59
C LEU A 55 4.51 -12.09 12.77
N ASN A 56 3.71 -11.03 12.80
CA ASN A 56 2.67 -10.87 13.81
C ASN A 56 1.61 -11.96 13.72
N ILE A 57 1.14 -12.28 12.50
CA ILE A 57 0.15 -13.36 12.28
C ILE A 57 0.72 -14.70 12.79
N PHE A 58 1.96 -15.03 12.45
CA PHE A 58 2.60 -16.26 12.93
C PHE A 58 2.84 -16.26 14.44
N SER A 59 3.21 -15.12 15.02
CA SER A 59 3.38 -14.97 16.47
C SER A 59 2.06 -15.21 17.21
N PHE A 60 0.99 -14.58 16.72
CA PHE A 60 -0.36 -14.72 17.26
C PHE A 60 -0.86 -16.16 17.16
N ALA A 61 -0.71 -16.80 15.99
CA ALA A 61 -1.08 -18.20 15.79
C ALA A 61 -0.30 -19.17 16.72
N LYS A 62 0.92 -18.80 17.13
CA LYS A 62 1.74 -19.56 18.09
C LYS A 62 1.46 -19.19 19.56
N GLY A 63 0.53 -18.28 19.85
CA GLY A 63 0.26 -17.80 21.20
C GLY A 63 1.39 -16.96 21.81
N LYS A 64 2.33 -16.47 20.98
CA LYS A 64 3.43 -15.62 21.43
C LYS A 64 2.98 -14.16 21.48
N GLY A 65 3.04 -13.55 22.67
CA GLY A 65 2.74 -12.12 22.86
C GLY A 65 3.82 -11.15 22.35
N ARG A 66 4.94 -11.67 21.82
CA ARG A 66 6.08 -10.88 21.35
C ARG A 66 6.58 -11.42 20.02
N ILE A 67 6.88 -10.52 19.09
CA ILE A 67 7.48 -10.87 17.80
C ILE A 67 8.99 -10.83 17.94
N GLU A 68 9.64 -11.96 17.71
CA GLU A 68 11.08 -12.11 17.79
C GLU A 68 11.64 -12.53 16.43
N THR A 69 12.70 -11.85 15.98
CA THR A 69 13.45 -12.23 14.78
C THR A 69 14.94 -11.99 15.01
N SER A 70 15.80 -12.89 14.51
CA SER A 70 17.26 -12.75 14.63
C SER A 70 17.75 -12.49 16.08
N LYS A 71 17.11 -13.14 17.07
CA LYS A 71 17.37 -12.96 18.52
C LYS A 71 17.11 -11.53 19.04
N ARG A 72 16.21 -10.78 18.39
CA ARG A 72 15.77 -9.43 18.81
C ARG A 72 14.25 -9.35 18.83
N GLU A 73 13.72 -8.63 19.81
CA GLU A 73 12.29 -8.34 19.93
C GLU A 73 11.93 -7.10 19.09
N ILE A 74 10.84 -7.19 18.32
CA ILE A 74 10.30 -6.06 17.57
C ILE A 74 9.36 -5.26 18.47
N SER A 75 9.59 -3.95 18.57
CA SER A 75 8.75 -3.08 19.41
C SER A 75 7.29 -3.11 18.98
N SER A 76 6.38 -3.10 19.96
CA SER A 76 4.92 -3.02 19.72
C SER A 76 4.52 -1.74 18.96
N GLN A 77 5.29 -0.65 19.09
CA GLN A 77 5.09 0.58 18.32
C GLN A 77 5.35 0.36 16.83
N SER A 78 6.40 -0.40 16.46
CA SER A 78 6.69 -0.74 15.07
C SER A 78 5.57 -1.59 14.46
N VAL A 79 5.04 -2.53 15.24
CA VAL A 79 3.89 -3.37 14.82
C VAL A 79 2.66 -2.50 14.53
N ARG A 80 2.28 -1.62 15.46
CA ARG A 80 1.14 -0.70 15.27
C ARG A 80 1.32 0.20 14.04
N LYS A 81 2.51 0.76 13.85
CA LYS A 81 2.83 1.57 12.66
C LYS A 81 2.73 0.76 11.37
N ALA A 82 3.19 -0.48 11.38
CA ALA A 82 3.11 -1.36 10.21
C ALA A 82 1.65 -1.61 9.79
N PHE A 83 0.80 -2.00 10.74
CA PHE A 83 -0.63 -2.22 10.48
C PHE A 83 -1.36 -0.94 10.05
N ALA A 84 -1.10 0.19 10.71
CA ALA A 84 -1.68 1.47 10.33
C ALA A 84 -1.28 1.88 8.90
N THR A 85 -0.02 1.64 8.49
CA THR A 85 0.44 1.91 7.13
C THR A 85 -0.26 1.02 6.11
N ILE A 86 -0.43 -0.28 6.41
CA ILE A 86 -1.13 -1.22 5.54
C ILE A 86 -2.58 -0.79 5.33
N GLN A 87 -3.32 -0.56 6.42
CA GLN A 87 -4.72 -0.15 6.37
C GLN A 87 -4.90 1.16 5.62
N LEU A 88 -4.07 2.16 5.91
CA LEU A 88 -4.14 3.45 5.26
C LEU A 88 -3.82 3.36 3.76
N SER A 89 -2.88 2.50 3.36
CA SER A 89 -2.59 2.28 1.93
C SER A 89 -3.78 1.69 1.17
N LEU A 90 -4.45 0.69 1.74
CA LEU A 90 -5.60 0.04 1.12
C LEU A 90 -6.79 1.00 1.05
N LEU A 91 -6.97 1.83 2.07
CA LEU A 91 -7.98 2.89 2.07
C LEU A 91 -7.72 3.91 0.96
N VAL A 92 -6.48 4.40 0.83
CA VAL A 92 -6.11 5.35 -0.24
C VAL A 92 -6.33 4.74 -1.63
N ILE A 93 -5.87 3.50 -1.85
CA ILE A 93 -6.06 2.80 -3.12
C ILE A 93 -7.55 2.57 -3.40
N GLY A 94 -8.33 2.15 -2.42
CA GLY A 94 -9.78 1.93 -2.56
C GLY A 94 -10.55 3.20 -2.92
N ILE A 95 -10.22 4.33 -2.28
CA ILE A 95 -10.78 5.64 -2.64
C ILE A 95 -10.38 6.02 -4.06
N ALA A 96 -9.11 5.83 -4.44
CA ALA A 96 -8.64 6.15 -5.79
C ALA A 96 -9.39 5.33 -6.86
N ILE A 97 -9.54 4.02 -6.66
CA ILE A 97 -10.29 3.14 -7.57
C ILE A 97 -11.74 3.61 -7.71
N THR A 98 -12.38 3.93 -6.59
CA THR A 98 -13.78 4.38 -6.57
C THR A 98 -13.96 5.69 -7.34
N LEU A 99 -13.11 6.68 -7.09
CA LEU A 99 -13.18 7.98 -7.76
C LEU A 99 -12.83 7.88 -9.25
N VAL A 100 -11.79 7.13 -9.60
CA VAL A 100 -11.39 6.98 -11.01
C VAL A 100 -12.48 6.26 -11.82
N SER A 101 -13.06 5.20 -11.25
CA SER A 101 -14.17 4.46 -11.85
C SER A 101 -15.43 5.32 -11.98
N TYR A 102 -15.71 6.18 -11.00
CA TYR A 102 -16.83 7.11 -11.08
C TYR A 102 -16.67 8.14 -12.22
N PHE A 103 -15.46 8.66 -12.42
CA PHE A 103 -15.19 9.68 -13.45
C PHE A 103 -14.91 9.11 -14.85
N ASN A 104 -14.77 7.79 -15.01
CA ASN A 104 -14.50 7.12 -16.30
C ASN A 104 -15.27 5.78 -16.36
N PRO A 105 -16.62 5.82 -16.36
CA PRO A 105 -17.45 4.61 -16.37
C PRO A 105 -17.24 3.72 -17.62
N GLU A 106 -16.70 4.26 -18.69
CA GLU A 106 -16.40 3.57 -19.95
C GLU A 106 -15.12 2.72 -19.93
N LEU A 107 -14.25 2.90 -18.94
CA LEU A 107 -12.98 2.18 -18.86
C LEU A 107 -13.13 0.84 -18.12
N ASP A 108 -12.36 -0.15 -18.56
CA ASP A 108 -12.34 -1.46 -17.93
C ASP A 108 -11.89 -1.38 -16.47
N PHE A 109 -12.67 -1.97 -15.56
CA PHE A 109 -12.40 -1.94 -14.13
C PHE A 109 -11.04 -2.54 -13.75
N GLU A 110 -10.61 -3.62 -14.41
CA GLU A 110 -9.29 -4.24 -14.20
C GLU A 110 -8.15 -3.26 -14.49
N LYS A 111 -8.26 -2.49 -15.58
CA LYS A 111 -7.25 -1.49 -15.97
C LYS A 111 -7.21 -0.35 -14.96
N ILE A 112 -8.36 0.08 -14.45
CA ILE A 112 -8.44 1.12 -13.39
C ILE A 112 -7.72 0.65 -12.13
N ILE A 113 -7.98 -0.57 -11.67
CA ILE A 113 -7.32 -1.12 -10.48
C ILE A 113 -5.79 -1.13 -10.71
N PHE A 114 -5.34 -1.62 -11.86
CA PHE A 114 -3.92 -1.69 -12.19
C PHE A 114 -3.25 -0.31 -12.14
N GLU A 115 -3.87 0.72 -12.72
CA GLU A 115 -3.37 2.10 -12.66
C GLU A 115 -3.32 2.63 -11.23
N CYS A 116 -4.34 2.39 -10.40
CA CYS A 116 -4.37 2.87 -9.02
C CYS A 116 -3.25 2.22 -8.17
N PHE A 117 -3.02 0.92 -8.34
CA PHE A 117 -1.90 0.22 -7.68
C PHE A 117 -0.54 0.73 -8.17
N SER A 118 -0.38 0.93 -9.48
CA SER A 118 0.83 1.49 -10.06
C SER A 118 1.08 2.92 -9.57
N ALA A 119 0.05 3.76 -9.50
CA ALA A 119 0.12 5.13 -9.01
C ALA A 119 0.54 5.16 -7.54
N PHE A 120 -0.11 4.38 -6.67
CA PHE A 120 0.23 4.32 -5.25
C PHE A 120 1.63 3.75 -5.00
N GLY A 121 2.02 2.70 -5.72
CA GLY A 121 3.37 2.16 -5.66
C GLY A 121 4.41 3.08 -6.29
N THR A 122 4.00 4.14 -7.00
CA THR A 122 4.87 4.96 -7.87
C THR A 122 5.68 4.11 -8.84
N VAL A 123 5.01 3.11 -9.42
CA VAL A 123 5.66 2.09 -10.23
C VAL A 123 5.90 2.55 -11.66
N GLY A 124 4.89 3.17 -12.27
CA GLY A 124 4.97 3.70 -13.62
C GLY A 124 4.64 2.70 -14.73
N LEU A 125 4.22 1.48 -14.40
CA LEU A 125 3.63 0.56 -15.39
C LEU A 125 2.16 0.93 -15.62
N SER A 126 1.66 0.64 -16.81
CA SER A 126 0.30 0.99 -17.24
C SER A 126 -0.26 -0.09 -18.14
N MET A 127 -1.60 -0.27 -18.12
CA MET A 127 -2.34 -1.06 -19.10
C MET A 127 -2.83 -0.20 -20.29
N GLY A 128 -2.28 1.00 -20.45
CA GLY A 128 -2.53 1.89 -21.59
C GLY A 128 -3.68 2.87 -21.41
N ILE A 129 -4.32 2.95 -20.23
CA ILE A 129 -5.47 3.85 -20.03
C ILE A 129 -5.08 5.24 -19.51
N THR A 130 -3.84 5.44 -19.04
CA THR A 130 -3.38 6.72 -18.46
C THR A 130 -3.63 7.95 -19.37
N PRO A 131 -3.40 7.89 -20.71
CA PRO A 131 -3.68 9.02 -21.60
C PRO A 131 -5.17 9.37 -21.66
N HIS A 132 -6.02 8.34 -21.59
CA HIS A 132 -7.47 8.40 -21.75
C HIS A 132 -8.22 8.82 -20.48
N LEU A 133 -7.52 8.92 -19.34
CA LEU A 133 -8.14 9.39 -18.09
C LEU A 133 -8.68 10.82 -18.24
N SER A 134 -9.89 11.01 -17.71
CA SER A 134 -10.50 12.32 -17.54
C SER A 134 -9.64 13.25 -16.66
N VAL A 135 -9.84 14.55 -16.79
CA VAL A 135 -9.07 15.56 -16.05
C VAL A 135 -9.21 15.35 -14.53
N ALA A 136 -10.41 15.00 -14.06
CA ALA A 136 -10.66 14.70 -12.66
C ALA A 136 -9.87 13.47 -12.18
N SER A 137 -9.86 12.39 -12.95
CA SER A 137 -9.09 11.18 -12.60
C SER A 137 -7.58 11.39 -12.63
N LYS A 138 -7.07 12.23 -13.54
CA LYS A 138 -5.66 12.61 -13.54
C LYS A 138 -5.27 13.27 -12.22
N TRP A 139 -6.10 14.15 -11.66
CA TRP A 139 -5.88 14.71 -10.32
C TRP A 139 -5.87 13.66 -9.21
N VAL A 140 -6.81 12.71 -9.24
CA VAL A 140 -6.85 11.59 -8.27
C VAL A 140 -5.55 10.78 -8.33
N ILE A 141 -5.07 10.44 -9.53
CA ILE A 141 -3.84 9.70 -9.74
C ILE A 141 -2.62 10.51 -9.25
N ILE A 142 -2.54 11.81 -9.53
CA ILE A 142 -1.45 12.69 -9.05
C ILE A 142 -1.38 12.68 -7.52
N VAL A 143 -2.52 12.85 -6.85
CA VAL A 143 -2.58 12.82 -5.38
C VAL A 143 -2.18 11.44 -4.86
N THR A 144 -2.63 10.37 -5.51
CA THR A 144 -2.31 9.00 -5.14
C THR A 144 -0.80 8.71 -5.25
N MET A 145 -0.14 9.18 -6.32
CA MET A 145 1.31 9.10 -6.48
C MET A 145 2.07 9.87 -5.39
N PHE A 146 1.60 11.08 -5.07
CA PHE A 146 2.21 11.90 -4.02
C PHE A 146 2.11 11.21 -2.64
N LEU A 147 0.93 10.69 -2.29
CA LEU A 147 0.70 9.94 -1.05
C LEU A 147 1.56 8.66 -1.00
N GLY A 148 1.65 7.96 -2.12
CA GLY A 148 2.46 6.75 -2.28
C GLY A 148 3.96 6.99 -2.09
N ARG A 149 4.47 8.14 -2.53
CA ARG A 149 5.90 8.50 -2.42
C ARG A 149 6.29 9.04 -1.05
N VAL A 150 5.52 9.97 -0.50
CA VAL A 150 5.85 10.66 0.77
C VAL A 150 5.62 9.72 1.97
N GLY A 151 4.78 8.71 1.80
CA GLY A 151 4.40 7.78 2.85
C GLY A 151 3.13 8.26 3.54
N THR A 152 2.05 7.53 3.31
CA THR A 152 0.70 7.85 3.81
C THR A 152 0.67 8.10 5.32
N LEU A 153 1.34 7.24 6.10
CA LEU A 153 1.36 7.37 7.55
C LEU A 153 2.13 8.61 8.03
N THR A 154 3.22 8.99 7.34
CA THR A 154 4.00 10.19 7.67
C THR A 154 3.16 11.44 7.47
N LEU A 155 2.44 11.53 6.35
CA LEU A 155 1.53 12.64 6.09
C LEU A 155 0.38 12.66 7.10
N PHE A 156 -0.24 11.51 7.35
CA PHE A 156 -1.36 11.42 8.30
C PHE A 156 -0.95 11.87 9.71
N VAL A 157 0.23 11.46 10.18
CA VAL A 157 0.77 11.90 11.47
C VAL A 157 1.16 13.39 11.45
N ALA A 158 1.63 13.92 10.32
CA ALA A 158 1.97 15.35 10.21
C ALA A 158 0.74 16.27 10.28
N PHE A 159 -0.39 15.84 9.73
CA PHE A 159 -1.64 16.62 9.78
C PHE A 159 -2.41 16.46 11.10
N ILE A 160 -2.21 15.36 11.83
CA ILE A 160 -2.88 15.13 13.10
C ILE A 160 -2.13 15.84 14.23
N ARG A 161 -2.85 16.68 14.99
CA ARG A 161 -2.33 17.28 16.22
C ARG A 161 -1.92 16.18 17.20
N LYS A 162 -0.65 16.24 17.63
CA LYS A 162 -0.11 15.36 18.65
C LYS A 162 -0.89 15.58 19.95
N VAL A 163 -1.69 14.62 20.37
CA VAL A 163 -2.35 14.66 21.68
C VAL A 163 -1.25 14.57 22.74
N THR A 164 -1.19 15.58 23.61
CA THR A 164 -0.26 15.61 24.74
C THR A 164 -0.50 14.41 25.66
N THR A 165 0.56 13.90 26.28
CA THR A 165 0.48 12.77 27.20
C THR A 165 -0.52 13.03 28.31
N VAL A 166 -1.62 12.30 28.27
CA VAL A 166 -2.67 12.33 29.27
C VAL A 166 -2.23 11.47 30.47
N ARG A 167 -2.23 12.03 31.69
CA ARG A 167 -1.73 11.34 32.91
C ARG A 167 -2.75 10.38 33.55
N TYR A 168 -3.93 10.19 32.95
CA TYR A 168 -4.94 9.24 33.41
C TYR A 168 -5.11 8.11 32.39
N LYS A 169 -5.57 6.94 32.85
CA LYS A 169 -5.96 5.80 32.00
C LYS A 169 -7.43 5.49 32.24
N TYR A 170 -8.16 5.24 31.16
CA TYR A 170 -9.51 4.69 31.24
C TYR A 170 -9.46 3.21 31.64
N PRO A 171 -10.56 2.65 32.20
CA PRO A 171 -10.68 1.21 32.44
C PRO A 171 -10.50 0.42 31.15
N ILE A 172 -9.90 -0.77 31.27
CA ILE A 172 -9.66 -1.68 30.15
C ILE A 172 -10.95 -2.47 29.93
N GLU A 173 -11.47 -2.43 28.71
CA GLU A 173 -12.63 -3.21 28.29
C GLU A 173 -12.18 -4.19 27.19
N GLU A 174 -12.49 -5.47 27.37
CA GLU A 174 -12.25 -6.49 26.36
C GLU A 174 -13.44 -6.52 25.39
N VAL A 175 -13.27 -5.90 24.23
CA VAL A 175 -14.27 -5.96 23.16
C VAL A 175 -14.10 -7.27 22.41
N ILE A 176 -15.16 -8.05 22.33
CA ILE A 176 -15.18 -9.31 21.58
C ILE A 176 -15.05 -9.00 20.08
N ILE A 177 -14.02 -9.56 19.46
CA ILE A 177 -13.82 -9.53 18.01
C ILE A 177 -14.00 -10.99 17.55
N ASN A 178 -15.16 -11.29 16.95
CA ASN A 178 -15.46 -12.59 16.36
C ASN A 178 -14.79 -12.75 14.99
#